data_AF-A0A3D4PMQ2-F1
#
_entry.id   AF-A0A3D4PMQ2-F1
#
_cell.length_a   1.000
_cell.length_b   1.000
_cell.length_c   1.000
_cell.angle_alpha   90.00
_cell.angle_beta   90.00
_cell.angle_gamma   90.00
#
_symmetry.space_group_name_H-M   'P 1'
#
loop_
_entity.id
_entity.type
_entity.pdbx_description
1 polymer ?
#
loop_
_entity_poly.entity_id
_entity_poly.type
_entity_poly.pdbx_seq_one_letter_code
_entity_poly.pdbx_strand_id
1 'polypeptide(L)'
;RDFMESNGWVVRAFQGALAAVDGAVSLTDAVERAIRGGGDTDTVAAIAGALAGAVWGGAAVPVEWTRELQGWPRYTAEDLERQAGLA
;
A
#
# COMPACT_ATOMS: atom_id res chain seq x y z
N ARG A 1 -3.66 -15.57 -7.87
CA ARG A 1 -2.47 -15.79 -8.75
C ARG A 1 -1.26 -15.82 -7.83
N ASP A 2 -0.28 -16.68 -8.08
CA ASP A 2 0.94 -16.74 -7.30
C ASP A 2 2.00 -15.79 -7.88
N PHE A 3 2.48 -14.86 -7.06
CA PHE A 3 3.49 -13.87 -7.40
C PHE A 3 4.75 -13.98 -6.52
N MET A 4 4.72 -14.83 -5.48
CA MET A 4 5.69 -14.83 -4.39
C MET A 4 7.14 -15.03 -4.88
N GLU A 5 7.37 -16.00 -5.76
CA GLU A 5 8.72 -16.39 -6.17
C GLU A 5 9.43 -15.38 -7.08
N SER A 6 8.72 -14.36 -7.57
CA SER A 6 9.23 -13.47 -8.64
C SER A 6 8.95 -11.99 -8.41
N ASN A 7 8.26 -11.63 -7.32
CA ASN A 7 7.83 -10.26 -7.07
C ASN A 7 8.95 -9.31 -6.62
N GLY A 8 10.20 -9.76 -6.47
CA GLY A 8 11.36 -8.86 -6.34
C GLY A 8 11.72 -8.09 -7.62
N TRP A 9 11.11 -8.44 -8.76
CA TRP A 9 11.22 -7.67 -9.99
C TRP A 9 10.01 -6.76 -10.17
N VAL A 10 10.25 -5.49 -10.51
CA VAL A 10 9.22 -4.42 -10.58
C VAL A 10 7.94 -4.80 -11.34
N VAL A 11 8.04 -5.52 -12.45
CA VAL A 11 6.87 -5.94 -13.23
C VAL A 11 6.00 -6.92 -12.44
N ARG A 12 6.62 -7.85 -11.72
CA ARG A 12 5.91 -8.85 -10.90
C ARG A 12 5.39 -8.24 -9.61
N ALA A 13 6.13 -7.30 -9.01
CA ALA A 13 5.65 -6.51 -7.88
C ALA A 13 4.35 -5.75 -8.25
N PHE A 14 4.36 -5.04 -9.38
CA PHE A 14 3.21 -4.30 -9.86
C PHE A 14 2.01 -5.22 -10.20
N GLN A 15 2.25 -6.35 -10.87
CA GLN A 15 1.20 -7.34 -11.15
C GLN A 15 0.59 -7.92 -9.87
N GLY A 16 1.41 -8.19 -8.85
CA GLY A 16 0.95 -8.66 -7.54
C GLY A 16 0.08 -7.62 -6.84
N ALA A 17 0.53 -6.37 -6.80
CA ALA A 17 -0.21 -5.25 -6.21
C ALA A 17 -1.55 -5.00 -6.92
N LEU A 18 -1.55 -4.97 -8.26
CA LEU A 18 -2.76 -4.78 -9.06
C LEU A 18 -3.77 -5.91 -8.82
N ALA A 19 -3.32 -7.16 -8.77
CA ALA A 19 -4.19 -8.29 -8.48
C ALA A 19 -4.75 -8.27 -7.05
N ALA A 20 -4.00 -7.75 -6.08
CA ALA A 20 -4.48 -7.58 -4.71
C ALA A 20 -5.59 -6.53 -4.64
N VAL A 21 -5.42 -5.39 -5.30
CA VAL A 21 -6.41 -4.30 -5.36
C VAL A 21 -7.67 -4.72 -6.13
N ASP A 22 -7.52 -5.34 -7.29
CA ASP A 22 -8.64 -5.83 -8.12
C ASP A 22 -9.55 -6.83 -7.37
N GLY A 23 -8.94 -7.65 -6.51
CA GLY A 23 -9.68 -8.63 -5.71
C GLY A 23 -10.24 -8.11 -4.40
N ALA A 24 -9.98 -6.85 -4.01
CA ALA A 24 -10.29 -6.33 -2.68
C ALA A 24 -11.60 -5.54 -2.62
N VAL A 25 -12.20 -5.49 -1.42
CA VAL A 25 -13.43 -4.72 -1.17
C VAL A 25 -13.20 -3.42 -0.39
N SER A 26 -11.98 -3.20 0.10
CA SER A 26 -11.56 -2.00 0.82
C SER A 26 -10.05 -1.78 0.72
N LEU A 27 -9.58 -0.59 1.13
CA LEU A 27 -8.15 -0.28 1.20
C LEU A 27 -7.41 -1.24 2.13
N THR A 28 -7.92 -1.44 3.34
CA THR A 28 -7.33 -2.37 4.31
C THR A 28 -7.24 -3.78 3.73
N ASP A 29 -8.31 -4.24 3.08
CA ASP A 29 -8.35 -5.55 2.45
C ASP A 29 -7.33 -5.69 1.30
N ALA A 30 -7.16 -4.66 0.47
CA ALA A 30 -6.17 -4.65 -0.60
C ALA A 30 -4.73 -4.76 -0.06
N VAL A 31 -4.41 -4.01 0.99
CA VAL A 31 -3.10 -4.06 1.65
C VAL A 31 -2.88 -5.42 2.31
N GLU A 32 -3.87 -5.97 3.01
CA GLU A 32 -3.76 -7.30 3.62
C GLU A 32 -3.58 -8.41 2.58
N ARG A 33 -4.32 -8.34 1.46
CA ARG A 33 -4.16 -9.28 0.33
C ARG A 33 -2.76 -9.21 -0.27
N ALA A 34 -2.22 -8.00 -0.45
CA ALA A 34 -0.85 -7.79 -0.91
C ALA A 34 0.16 -8.42 0.06
N ILE A 35 -0.01 -8.20 1.37
CA ILE A 35 0.87 -8.75 2.41
C ILE A 35 0.83 -10.29 2.43
N ARG A 36 -0.37 -10.87 2.37
CA ARG A 36 -0.57 -12.33 2.34
C ARG A 36 0.01 -12.97 1.07
N GLY A 37 0.32 -12.19 0.03
CA GLY A 37 1.01 -12.65 -1.18
C GLY A 37 2.47 -13.05 -0.96
N GLY A 38 3.11 -12.59 0.13
CA GLY A 38 4.49 -12.92 0.50
C GLY A 38 5.56 -12.43 -0.49
N GLY A 39 6.80 -12.91 -0.33
CA GLY A 39 7.94 -12.48 -1.15
C GLY A 39 8.41 -11.07 -0.78
N ASP A 40 8.60 -10.21 -1.77
CA ASP A 40 8.90 -8.76 -1.65
C ASP A 40 7.67 -7.98 -1.14
N THR A 41 7.33 -8.27 0.12
CA THR A 41 6.04 -7.96 0.71
C THR A 41 5.85 -6.47 0.95
N ASP A 42 6.87 -5.79 1.42
CA ASP A 42 6.87 -4.35 1.68
C ASP A 42 6.73 -3.56 0.38
N THR A 43 7.46 -3.93 -0.68
CA THR A 43 7.33 -3.29 -2.00
C THR A 43 5.93 -3.49 -2.60
N VAL A 44 5.44 -4.73 -2.61
CA VAL A 44 4.11 -5.03 -3.16
C VAL A 44 3.00 -4.35 -2.35
N ALA A 45 3.10 -4.34 -1.02
CA ALA A 45 2.15 -3.66 -0.15
C ALA A 45 2.19 -2.14 -0.31
N ALA A 46 3.36 -1.53 -0.51
CA ALA A 46 3.49 -0.10 -0.77
C ALA A 46 2.83 0.31 -2.10
N ILE A 47 3.08 -0.46 -3.17
CA ILE A 47 2.42 -0.23 -4.47
C ILE A 47 0.91 -0.43 -4.34
N ALA A 48 0.47 -1.50 -3.68
CA ALA A 48 -0.95 -1.77 -3.45
C ALA A 48 -1.62 -0.68 -2.63
N GLY A 49 -0.96 -0.17 -1.59
CA GLY A 49 -1.45 0.93 -0.76
C GLY A 49 -1.63 2.23 -1.53
N ALA A 50 -0.69 2.58 -2.42
CA ALA A 50 -0.82 3.75 -3.29
C ALA A 50 -1.99 3.61 -4.27
N LEU A 51 -2.12 2.45 -4.93
CA LEU A 51 -3.23 2.16 -5.84
C LEU A 51 -4.57 2.15 -5.09
N ALA A 52 -4.63 1.51 -3.93
CA ALA A 52 -5.82 1.46 -3.08
C ALA A 52 -6.22 2.85 -2.59
N GLY A 53 -5.27 3.68 -2.19
CA GLY A 53 -5.52 5.08 -1.82
C GLY A 53 -6.15 5.88 -2.97
N ALA A 54 -5.76 5.60 -4.22
CA ALA A 54 -6.39 6.22 -5.39
C ALA A 54 -7.81 5.72 -5.67
N VAL A 55 -8.13 4.46 -5.34
CA VAL A 55 -9.46 3.84 -5.56
C VAL A 55 -10.45 4.22 -4.46
N TRP A 56 -10.06 4.12 -3.20
CA TRP A 56 -10.95 4.32 -2.03
C TRP A 56 -10.78 5.67 -1.33
N GLY A 57 -9.74 6.44 -1.70
CA GLY A 57 -9.40 7.73 -1.10
C GLY A 57 -8.50 7.60 0.14
N GLY A 58 -7.69 8.64 0.41
CA GLY A 58 -6.77 8.67 1.56
C GLY A 58 -7.46 8.56 2.91
N ALA A 59 -8.68 9.10 3.04
CA ALA A 59 -9.49 8.98 4.26
C ALA A 59 -9.92 7.53 4.59
N ALA A 60 -9.74 6.57 3.67
CA ALA A 60 -10.00 5.16 3.92
C ALA A 60 -8.86 4.46 4.68
N VAL A 61 -7.71 5.12 4.87
CA VAL A 61 -6.62 4.59 5.70
C VAL A 61 -7.04 4.62 7.17
N PRO A 62 -6.96 3.48 7.91
CA PRO A 62 -7.29 3.44 9.33
C PRO A 62 -6.47 4.44 10.14
N VAL A 63 -7.14 5.13 11.08
CA VAL A 63 -6.49 6.13 11.94
C VAL A 63 -5.41 5.51 12.84
N GLU A 64 -5.56 4.23 13.18
CA GLU A 64 -4.57 3.48 13.92
C GLU A 64 -3.28 3.32 13.12
N TRP A 65 -3.37 3.19 11.79
CA TRP A 65 -2.19 3.09 10.93
C TRP A 65 -1.51 4.45 10.79
N THR A 66 -2.27 5.52 10.60
CA THR A 66 -1.70 6.87 10.45
C THR A 66 -1.00 7.35 11.72
N ARG A 67 -1.47 6.95 12.90
CA ARG A 67 -0.80 7.24 14.19
C ARG A 67 0.58 6.59 14.31
N GLU A 68 0.79 5.44 13.68
CA GLU A 68 2.06 4.71 13.70
C GLU A 68 2.98 5.12 12.55
N LEU A 69 2.50 5.87 11.55
CA LEU A 69 3.31 6.31 10.42
C LEU A 69 4.45 7.23 10.88
N GLN A 70 5.65 6.95 10.38
CA GLN A 70 6.86 7.72 10.61
C GLN A 70 7.50 8.01 9.25
N GLY A 71 7.81 9.27 8.98
CA GLY A 71 8.57 9.68 7.79
C GLY A 71 9.95 10.23 8.14
N TRP A 72 10.89 10.17 7.19
CA TRP A 72 12.18 10.82 7.34
C TRP A 72 12.08 12.33 7.07
N PRO A 73 12.70 13.23 7.86
CA PRO A 73 13.64 12.96 8.96
C PRO A 73 13.01 12.80 10.34
N ARG A 74 11.70 13.04 10.49
CA ARG A 74 10.85 12.83 11.68
C ARG A 74 9.42 13.32 11.37
N TYR A 75 8.95 13.07 10.15
CA TYR A 75 7.64 13.52 9.69
C TYR A 75 6.52 12.70 10.32
N THR A 76 5.47 13.41 10.73
CA THR A 76 4.19 12.84 11.12
C THR A 76 3.36 12.49 9.88
N ALA A 77 2.22 11.80 10.06
CA ALA A 77 1.28 11.57 8.96
C ALA A 77 0.80 12.87 8.30
N GLU A 78 0.51 13.92 9.08
CA GLU A 78 0.09 15.23 8.56
C GLU A 78 1.21 15.90 7.72
N ASP A 79 2.47 15.76 8.16
CA ASP A 79 3.61 16.27 7.39
C ASP A 79 3.75 15.53 6.06
N LEU A 80 3.56 14.21 6.05
CA LEU A 80 3.60 13.38 4.85
C LEU A 80 2.47 13.73 3.87
N GLU A 81 1.25 13.95 4.36
CA GLU A 81 0.11 14.39 3.54
C GLU A 81 0.38 15.76 2.90
N ARG A 82 0.94 16.70 3.65
CA ARG A 82 1.34 18.02 3.14
C ARG A 82 2.39 17.89 2.04
N GLN A 83 3.38 17.01 2.21
CA GLN A 83 4.40 16.77 1.18
C GLN A 83 3.83 16.11 -0.07
N ALA A 84 2.83 15.25 0.09
CA ALA A 84 2.13 14.61 -1.01
C ALA A 84 1.15 15.56 -1.74
N GLY A 85 0.94 16.78 -1.22
CA GLY A 85 -0.04 17.73 -1.77
C GLY A 85 -1.49 17.32 -1.53
N LEU A 86 -1.74 16.55 -0.45
CA LEU A 86 -3.06 16.03 -0.08
C LEU A 86 -3.74 16.87 1.02
N ALA A 87 -3.01 17.78 1.66
CA ALA A 87 -3.45 18.64 2.76
C ALA A 87 -3.30 20.13 2.42
#